data_AF-A0A2Z3HWY3-F1
#
_entry.id   AF-A0A2Z3HWY3-F1
#
_cell.length_a   1.000
_cell.length_b   1.000
_cell.length_c   1.000
_cell.angle_alpha   90.00
_cell.angle_beta   90.00
_cell.angle_gamma   90.00
#
_symmetry.space_group_name_H-M   'P 1'
#
loop_
_entity.id
_entity.type
_entity.pdbx_description
1 polymer ?
#
loop_
_entity_poly.entity_id
_entity_poly.type
_entity_poly.pdbx_seq_one_letter_code
_entity_poly.pdbx_strand_id
1 'polypeptide(L)'
;MALFTSSSASLMVDRALNDQIPNLSYQTRDFNVLEAIAIGKYVGESGASGGVAFGVGATTSHHQKLVLVDYDTRNPRDALAFVMGHNMHRSYWDTKEHYYYAADAGRPVGFIPWQDGSTKVRSSMLFDINDNIVKAWRRERKPSSIFSKHVL
;
A
#
# COMPACT_ATOMS: atom_id res chain seq x y z
N MET A 1 12.69 -22.57 -2.35
CA MET A 1 11.41 -21.86 -2.55
C MET A 1 10.61 -22.01 -1.27
N ALA A 2 10.66 -21.02 -0.38
CA ALA A 2 9.98 -21.07 0.91
C ALA A 2 8.50 -20.74 0.72
N LEU A 3 7.64 -21.75 0.84
CA LEU A 3 6.19 -21.58 0.93
C LEU A 3 5.88 -21.09 2.35
N PHE A 4 5.54 -19.81 2.50
CA PHE A 4 4.98 -19.31 3.75
C PHE A 4 3.57 -19.86 3.90
N THR A 5 3.35 -20.72 4.89
CA THR A 5 2.00 -21.14 5.31
C THR A 5 1.30 -19.96 6.00
N SER A 6 -0.04 -19.97 6.08
CA SER A 6 -0.80 -18.86 6.68
C SER A 6 -0.36 -18.49 8.11
N SER A 7 0.11 -19.46 8.89
CA SER A 7 0.72 -19.27 10.21
C SER A 7 2.04 -18.49 10.18
N SER A 8 2.86 -18.68 9.14
CA SER A 8 4.15 -18.01 8.99
C SER A 8 4.01 -16.57 8.52
N ALA A 9 3.01 -16.29 7.67
CA ALA A 9 2.68 -14.93 7.23
C ALA A 9 2.16 -14.07 8.39
N SER A 10 1.26 -14.60 9.22
CA SER A 10 0.83 -13.93 10.46
C SER A 10 2.01 -13.64 11.36
N LEU A 11 2.88 -14.63 11.59
CA LEU A 11 4.08 -14.47 12.42
C LEU A 11 5.03 -13.40 11.87
N MET A 12 5.20 -13.27 10.56
CA MET A 12 6.04 -12.22 9.97
C MET A 12 5.42 -10.83 10.14
N VAL A 13 4.11 -10.69 9.93
CA VAL A 13 3.40 -9.43 10.14
C VAL A 13 3.47 -9.03 11.61
N ASP A 14 3.26 -9.96 12.53
CA ASP A 14 3.37 -9.71 13.97
C ASP A 14 4.79 -9.28 14.35
N ARG A 15 5.82 -9.96 13.82
CA ARG A 15 7.21 -9.57 14.04
C ARG A 15 7.53 -8.18 13.46
N ALA A 16 6.99 -7.85 12.29
CA ALA A 16 7.17 -6.54 11.67
C ALA A 16 6.46 -5.43 12.47
N LEU A 17 5.23 -5.69 12.94
CA LEU A 17 4.45 -4.76 13.78
C LEU A 17 5.08 -4.49 15.14
N ASN A 18 5.90 -5.41 15.65
CA ASN A 18 6.58 -5.31 16.93
C ASN A 18 8.08 -4.98 16.79
N ASP A 19 8.51 -4.46 15.63
CA ASP A 19 9.90 -4.06 15.35
C ASP A 19 10.95 -5.17 15.57
N GLN A 20 10.57 -6.44 15.38
CA GLN A 20 11.43 -7.61 15.60
C GLN A 20 12.19 -8.07 14.35
N ILE A 21 12.16 -7.28 13.28
CA ILE A 21 12.87 -7.55 12.03
C ILE A 21 13.87 -6.41 11.79
N PRO A 22 15.18 -6.68 11.86
CA PRO A 22 16.20 -5.66 11.63
C PRO A 22 16.03 -4.99 10.27
N ASN A 23 16.19 -3.66 10.24
CA ASN A 23 16.09 -2.82 9.03
C ASN A 23 14.71 -2.82 8.36
N LEU A 24 13.66 -3.27 9.04
CA LEU A 24 12.28 -3.16 8.58
C LEU A 24 11.47 -2.31 9.56
N SER A 25 10.96 -1.18 9.08
CA SER A 25 9.88 -0.47 9.74
C SER A 25 8.58 -0.80 9.04
N TYR A 26 7.55 -1.12 9.82
CA TYR A 26 6.25 -1.50 9.29
C TYR A 26 5.14 -0.68 9.95
N GLN A 27 4.19 -0.22 9.14
CA GLN A 27 3.00 0.49 9.58
C GLN A 27 1.81 -0.02 8.79
N THR A 28 0.68 -0.12 9.46
CA THR A 28 -0.62 -0.38 8.84
C THR A 28 -1.47 0.87 8.97
N ARG A 29 -2.36 1.08 8.00
CA ARG A 29 -3.37 2.14 8.04
C ARG A 29 -4.75 1.52 7.98
N ASP A 30 -5.68 2.08 8.74
CA ASP A 30 -7.10 1.75 8.63
C ASP A 30 -7.97 3.01 8.82
N PHE A 31 -9.23 2.93 8.42
CA PHE A 31 -10.20 3.98 8.68
C PHE A 31 -10.80 3.81 10.07
N ASN A 32 -10.80 4.88 10.86
CA ASN A 32 -11.58 4.88 12.08
C ASN A 32 -13.07 5.19 11.81
N VAL A 33 -13.92 4.96 12.81
CA VAL A 33 -15.38 5.14 12.70
C VAL A 33 -15.76 6.57 12.29
N LEU A 34 -15.05 7.59 12.79
CA LEU A 34 -15.33 8.98 12.43
C LEU A 34 -15.02 9.26 10.96
N GLU A 35 -13.96 8.66 10.43
CA GLU A 35 -13.59 8.76 9.03
C GLU A 35 -14.57 8.01 8.13
N ALA A 36 -15.01 6.82 8.52
CA ALA A 36 -16.06 6.08 7.82
C ALA A 36 -17.36 6.89 7.72
N ILE A 37 -17.77 7.55 8.82
CA ILE A 37 -18.93 8.45 8.83
C ILE A 37 -18.71 9.66 7.92
N ALA A 38 -17.54 10.29 7.99
CA ALA A 38 -17.22 11.45 7.16
C ALA A 38 -17.23 11.11 5.66
N ILE A 39 -16.69 9.94 5.29
CA ILE A 39 -16.71 9.43 3.91
C ILE A 39 -18.15 9.20 3.45
N GLY A 40 -18.97 8.51 4.25
CA GLY A 40 -20.37 8.28 3.91
C GLY A 40 -21.14 9.59 3.74
N LYS A 41 -20.93 10.56 4.63
CA LYS A 41 -21.54 11.89 4.53
C LYS A 41 -21.14 12.60 3.23
N TYR A 42 -19.85 12.64 2.91
CA TYR A 42 -19.36 13.26 1.68
C TYR A 42 -19.97 12.63 0.42
N VAL A 43 -20.08 11.30 0.39
CA VAL A 43 -20.68 10.57 -0.73
C VAL A 43 -22.18 10.84 -0.85
N GLY A 44 -22.89 10.93 0.27
CA GLY A 44 -24.30 11.33 0.30
C GLY A 44 -24.51 12.77 -0.18
N GLU A 45 -23.67 13.71 0.25
CA GLU A 45 -23.66 15.10 -0.22
C GLU A 45 -23.34 15.21 -1.72
N SER A 46 -22.62 14.23 -2.27
CA SER A 46 -22.34 14.11 -3.71
C SER A 46 -23.51 13.50 -4.51
N GLY A 47 -24.66 13.26 -3.88
CA GLY A 47 -25.89 12.80 -4.53
C GLY A 47 -26.13 11.29 -4.49
N ALA A 48 -25.33 10.53 -3.76
CA ALA A 48 -25.57 9.09 -3.58
C ALA A 48 -26.77 8.83 -2.64
N SER A 49 -27.50 7.73 -2.85
CA SER A 49 -28.56 7.32 -1.92
C SER A 49 -27.99 6.97 -0.55
N GLY A 50 -28.81 7.06 0.50
CA GLY A 50 -28.37 6.76 1.88
C GLY A 50 -27.76 5.37 2.04
N GLY A 51 -28.26 4.36 1.32
CA GLY A 51 -27.70 3.01 1.31
C GLY A 51 -26.32 2.93 0.65
N VAL A 52 -26.09 3.64 -0.45
CA VAL A 52 -24.77 3.71 -1.12
C VAL A 52 -23.77 4.47 -0.26
N ALA A 53 -24.17 5.61 0.31
CA ALA A 53 -23.34 6.39 1.22
C ALA A 53 -22.88 5.57 2.44
N PHE A 54 -23.80 4.84 3.07
CA PHE A 54 -23.47 3.92 4.15
C PHE A 54 -22.49 2.83 3.71
N GLY A 55 -22.77 2.18 2.56
CA GLY A 55 -21.93 1.12 2.03
C GLY A 55 -20.50 1.57 1.72
N VAL A 56 -20.33 2.75 1.13
CA VAL A 56 -19.00 3.31 0.83
C VAL A 56 -18.25 3.67 2.11
N GLY A 57 -18.92 4.26 3.09
CA GLY A 57 -18.32 4.55 4.40
C GLY A 57 -17.80 3.28 5.09
N ALA A 58 -18.54 2.19 5.01
CA ALA A 58 -18.20 0.93 5.66
C ALA A 58 -17.14 0.08 4.91
N THR A 59 -16.93 0.32 3.61
CA THR A 59 -16.09 -0.55 2.75
C THR A 59 -14.97 0.20 2.02
N THR A 60 -14.74 1.46 2.38
CA THR A 60 -13.67 2.26 1.80
C THR A 60 -12.29 1.61 2.01
N SER A 61 -11.38 1.83 1.07
CA SER A 61 -10.03 1.29 1.13
C SER A 61 -9.01 2.29 0.65
N HIS A 62 -7.77 2.15 1.13
CA HIS A 62 -6.63 2.90 0.62
C HIS A 62 -6.11 2.25 -0.65
N HIS A 63 -6.48 2.80 -1.81
CA HIS A 63 -6.23 2.16 -3.10
C HIS A 63 -4.93 2.59 -3.82
N GLN A 64 -4.09 3.40 -3.16
CA GLN A 64 -2.79 3.85 -3.67
C GLN A 64 -1.75 2.72 -3.64
N LYS A 65 -0.95 2.58 -4.71
CA LYS A 65 0.09 1.56 -4.84
C LYS A 65 1.37 2.23 -5.35
N LEU A 66 2.37 2.26 -4.49
CA LEU A 66 3.53 3.13 -4.65
C LEU A 66 4.76 2.48 -4.02
N VAL A 67 5.90 2.61 -4.68
CA VAL A 67 7.21 2.25 -4.14
C VAL A 67 8.13 3.45 -4.31
N LEU A 68 8.83 3.86 -3.25
CA LEU A 68 9.85 4.89 -3.27
C LEU A 68 11.17 4.28 -2.78
N VAL A 69 12.24 4.47 -3.54
CA VAL A 69 13.56 3.84 -3.31
C VAL A 69 14.61 4.93 -3.21
N ASP A 70 15.52 4.79 -2.25
CA ASP A 70 16.75 5.59 -2.09
C ASP A 70 16.55 7.12 -2.04
N TYR A 71 15.36 7.57 -1.64
CA TYR A 71 14.99 9.00 -1.65
C TYR A 71 15.90 9.88 -0.78
N ASP A 72 16.30 9.38 0.39
CA ASP A 72 17.13 10.11 1.36
C ASP A 72 18.62 9.73 1.26
N THR A 73 19.06 9.24 0.10
CA THR A 73 20.47 8.92 -0.12
C THR A 73 21.26 10.15 -0.54
N ARG A 74 22.58 10.14 -0.28
CA ARG A 74 23.51 11.23 -0.64
C ARG A 74 23.57 11.51 -2.16
N ASN A 75 23.10 10.58 -2.99
CA ASN A 75 23.11 10.70 -4.44
C ASN A 75 21.67 10.69 -4.98
N PRO A 76 21.08 11.87 -5.26
CA PRO A 76 19.71 11.97 -5.77
C PRO A 76 19.45 11.22 -7.09
N ARG A 77 20.50 10.81 -7.81
CA ARG A 77 20.37 10.01 -9.05
C ARG A 77 19.94 8.57 -8.79
N ASP A 78 20.17 8.07 -7.58
CA ASP A 78 19.81 6.71 -7.19
C ASP A 78 18.32 6.62 -6.82
N ALA A 79 17.73 7.75 -6.43
CA ALA A 79 16.33 7.84 -6.05
C ALA A 79 15.38 7.62 -7.24
N LEU A 80 14.36 6.80 -7.02
CA LEU A 80 13.26 6.60 -7.97
C LEU A 80 12.00 6.17 -7.26
N ALA A 81 10.88 6.27 -7.97
CA ALA A 81 9.61 5.73 -7.52
C ALA A 81 8.87 4.97 -8.62
N PHE A 82 7.96 4.12 -8.21
CA PHE A 82 6.97 3.49 -9.08
C PHE A 82 5.57 3.84 -8.59
N VAL A 83 4.76 4.44 -9.46
CA VAL A 83 3.32 4.64 -9.25
C VAL A 83 2.59 3.60 -10.10
N MET A 84 1.71 2.80 -9.50
CA MET A 84 1.21 1.57 -10.11
C MET A 84 -0.32 1.46 -10.01
N GLY A 85 -0.96 0.86 -11.02
CA GLY A 85 -2.36 0.42 -10.93
C GLY A 85 -2.51 -0.94 -10.23
N HIS A 86 -1.51 -1.80 -10.39
CA HIS A 86 -1.46 -3.16 -9.84
C HIS A 86 -0.80 -3.25 -8.47
N ASN A 87 -1.17 -4.27 -7.68
CA ASN A 87 -0.51 -4.60 -6.42
C ASN A 87 0.77 -5.41 -6.66
N MET A 88 1.56 -5.60 -5.60
CA MET A 88 2.71 -6.51 -5.56
C MET A 88 2.31 -7.92 -5.09
N HIS A 89 1.12 -8.38 -5.49
CA HIS A 89 0.63 -9.73 -5.20
C HIS A 89 0.80 -10.64 -6.41
N ARG A 90 0.92 -11.95 -6.15
CA ARG A 90 1.15 -12.98 -7.19
C ARG A 90 0.10 -13.01 -8.32
N SER A 91 -1.09 -12.47 -8.08
CA SER A 91 -2.21 -12.43 -9.02
C SER A 91 -2.04 -11.41 -10.16
N TYR A 92 -1.10 -10.47 -10.01
CA TYR A 92 -0.94 -9.34 -10.93
C TYR A 92 0.22 -9.54 -11.92
N TRP A 93 0.92 -10.67 -11.87
CA TRP A 93 1.94 -11.00 -12.85
C TRP A 93 1.29 -11.31 -14.20
N ASP A 94 1.69 -10.62 -15.27
CA ASP A 94 1.33 -10.96 -16.63
C ASP A 94 2.36 -10.44 -17.65
N THR A 95 2.19 -10.87 -18.89
CA THR A 95 2.96 -10.44 -20.08
C THR A 95 2.01 -9.88 -21.13
N LYS A 96 2.54 -9.22 -22.17
CA LYS A 96 1.72 -8.62 -23.24
C LYS A 96 0.97 -9.66 -24.07
N GLU A 97 1.42 -10.92 -24.05
CA GLU A 97 0.82 -12.04 -24.75
C GLU A 97 -0.52 -12.46 -24.13
N HIS A 98 -0.75 -12.14 -22.85
CA HIS A 98 -2.00 -12.43 -22.14
C HIS A 98 -2.48 -13.89 -22.31
N TYR A 99 -1.56 -14.87 -22.24
CA TYR A 99 -1.90 -16.28 -22.44
C TYR A 99 -3.07 -16.70 -21.57
N TYR A 100 -4.04 -17.42 -22.12
CA TYR A 100 -5.22 -17.84 -21.36
C TYR A 100 -4.85 -18.77 -20.20
N TYR A 101 -4.02 -19.79 -20.46
CA TYR A 101 -3.59 -20.74 -19.44
C TYR A 101 -2.46 -20.17 -18.57
N ALA A 102 -2.61 -20.28 -17.25
CA ALA A 102 -1.65 -19.73 -16.29
C ALA A 102 -0.23 -20.31 -16.44
N ALA A 103 -0.11 -21.61 -16.76
CA ALA A 103 1.18 -22.27 -16.95
C ALA A 103 2.00 -21.65 -18.10
N ASP A 104 1.34 -21.32 -19.20
CA ASP A 104 1.97 -20.72 -20.39
C ASP A 104 2.49 -19.29 -20.09
N ALA A 105 1.80 -18.56 -19.20
CA ALA A 105 2.21 -17.22 -18.74
C ALA A 105 3.21 -17.23 -17.56
N GLY A 106 3.56 -18.41 -17.03
CA GLY A 106 4.31 -18.51 -15.76
C GLY A 106 3.55 -17.94 -14.55
N ARG A 107 2.22 -17.85 -14.63
CA ARG A 107 1.34 -17.41 -13.53
C ARG A 107 0.97 -18.60 -12.63
N PRO A 108 0.72 -18.38 -11.33
CA PRO A 108 0.21 -19.45 -10.48
C PRO A 108 -1.14 -19.97 -11.00
N VAL A 109 -1.42 -21.26 -10.79
CA VAL A 109 -2.69 -21.89 -11.20
C VAL A 109 -3.87 -21.14 -10.58
N GLY A 110 -4.90 -20.89 -11.40
CA GLY A 110 -6.13 -20.21 -11.00
C GLY A 110 -6.17 -18.71 -11.27
N PHE A 111 -5.12 -18.12 -11.86
CA PHE A 111 -5.15 -16.71 -12.30
C PHE A 111 -5.32 -16.56 -13.81
N ILE A 112 -6.18 -15.62 -14.17
CA ILE A 112 -6.48 -15.21 -15.55
C ILE A 112 -5.55 -14.08 -15.99
N PRO A 113 -5.48 -13.75 -17.28
CA PRO A 113 -4.73 -12.58 -17.77
C PRO A 113 -5.12 -11.29 -17.05
N TRP A 114 -4.13 -10.41 -16.86
CA TRP A 114 -4.28 -9.12 -16.19
C TRP A 114 -3.57 -8.03 -17.00
N GLN A 115 -4.35 -7.04 -17.45
CA GLN A 115 -3.83 -5.87 -18.16
C GLN A 115 -3.78 -4.68 -17.19
N ASP A 116 -2.59 -4.12 -16.97
CA ASP A 116 -2.37 -2.99 -16.08
C ASP A 116 -1.10 -2.19 -16.47
N GLY A 117 -0.90 -1.04 -15.85
CA GLY A 117 0.24 -0.16 -16.09
C GLY A 117 0.93 0.32 -14.83
N SER A 118 2.20 0.68 -14.98
CA SER A 118 2.99 1.36 -13.96
C SER A 118 3.93 2.38 -14.58
N THR A 119 4.27 3.41 -13.81
CA THR A 119 5.15 4.49 -14.24
C THR A 119 6.33 4.60 -13.30
N LYS A 120 7.53 4.57 -13.87
CA LYS A 120 8.77 4.91 -13.15
C LYS A 120 8.95 6.43 -13.14
N VAL A 121 9.08 6.99 -11.95
CA VAL A 121 9.21 8.43 -11.70
C VAL A 121 10.61 8.72 -11.14
N ARG A 122 11.17 9.87 -11.52
CA ARG A 122 12.45 10.39 -11.03
C ARG A 122 12.40 11.90 -10.86
N SER A 123 13.46 12.45 -10.26
CA SER A 123 13.68 13.90 -10.13
C SER A 123 12.65 14.57 -9.21
N SER A 124 12.30 15.83 -9.47
CA SER A 124 11.49 16.70 -8.60
C SER A 124 10.16 16.11 -8.16
N MET A 125 9.51 15.30 -9.00
CA MET A 125 8.23 14.65 -8.65
C MET A 125 8.35 13.68 -7.48
N LEU A 126 9.57 13.22 -7.15
CA LEU A 126 9.81 12.41 -5.97
C LEU A 126 9.52 13.17 -4.67
N PHE A 127 9.57 14.51 -4.67
CA PHE A 127 9.22 15.33 -3.52
C PHE A 127 7.75 15.14 -3.12
N ASP A 128 6.84 15.25 -4.09
CA ASP A 128 5.39 15.11 -3.84
C ASP A 128 5.03 13.66 -3.46
N ILE A 129 5.71 12.70 -4.10
CA ILE A 129 5.58 11.27 -3.77
C ILE A 129 6.01 11.00 -2.32
N ASN A 130 7.17 11.53 -1.92
CA ASN A 130 7.66 11.39 -0.56
C ASN A 130 6.73 12.09 0.45
N ASP A 131 6.26 13.29 0.15
CA ASP A 131 5.32 14.02 1.00
C ASP A 131 4.01 13.24 1.20
N ASN A 132 3.46 12.63 0.14
CA ASN A 132 2.29 11.75 0.24
C ASN A 132 2.56 10.55 1.16
N ILE A 133 3.71 9.88 1.03
CA ILE A 133 4.09 8.75 1.89
C ILE A 133 4.28 9.20 3.34
N VAL A 134 5.03 10.27 3.58
CA VAL A 134 5.36 10.74 4.93
C VAL A 134 4.12 11.24 5.66
N LYS A 135 3.21 11.95 4.99
CA LYS A 135 1.92 12.37 5.57
C LYS A 135 1.10 11.16 5.99
N ALA A 136 0.98 10.15 5.13
CA ALA A 136 0.30 8.91 5.47
C ALA A 136 0.99 8.20 6.64
N TRP A 137 2.31 8.06 6.61
CA TRP A 137 3.09 7.39 7.64
C TRP A 137 2.96 8.05 9.01
N ARG A 138 3.03 9.39 9.07
CA ARG A 138 2.92 10.14 10.34
C ARG A 138 1.55 10.06 10.97
N ARG A 139 0.48 9.99 10.16
CA ARG A 139 -0.90 9.85 10.65
C ARG A 139 -1.10 8.53 11.40
N GLU A 140 -0.48 7.47 10.90
CA GLU A 140 -0.69 6.10 11.42
C GLU A 140 0.32 5.67 12.46
N ARG A 141 1.38 6.45 12.67
CA ARG A 141 2.31 6.20 13.76
C ARG A 141 1.52 6.14 15.06
N LYS A 142 1.51 4.97 15.69
CA LYS A 142 1.10 4.83 17.09
C LYS A 142 1.82 5.93 17.88
N PRO A 143 1.15 6.64 18.81
CA PRO A 143 1.89 7.44 19.75
C PRO A 143 2.89 6.50 20.43
N SER A 144 4.18 6.78 20.23
CA SER A 144 5.19 6.21 21.10
C SER A 144 4.71 6.48 22.52
N SER A 145 4.65 5.43 23.35
CA SER A 145 4.50 5.49 24.81
C SER A 145 4.77 6.88 25.37
N ILE A 146 3.94 7.34 26.32
CA ILE A 146 3.98 8.61 27.07
C ILE A 146 5.39 9.04 27.58
N PHE A 147 6.43 8.23 27.40
CA PHE A 147 7.83 8.46 27.74
C PHE A 147 8.82 8.40 26.56
N SER A 148 8.59 9.14 25.48
CA SER A 148 9.72 9.51 24.59
C SER A 148 9.72 11.00 24.28
N LYS A 149 9.84 11.82 25.33
CA LYS A 149 10.65 13.03 25.19
C LYS A 149 12.11 12.56 25.16
N HIS A 150 12.82 12.86 24.08
CA HIS A 150 14.17 13.44 24.02
C HIS A 150 14.90 13.02 22.73
N VAL A 151 15.62 14.00 22.17
CA VAL A 151 16.74 13.88 21.20
C VAL A 151 16.31 13.62 19.75
N LEU A 152 16.54 14.46 18.73
CA LEU A 152 17.13 15.79 18.52
C LEU A 152 16.36 16.44 17.36
#